data_AF-A0A7V9LEH0-F1
#
_entry.id   AF-A0A7V9LEH0-F1
#
_cell.length_a   1.000
_cell.length_b   1.000
_cell.length_c   1.000
_cell.angle_alpha   90.00
_cell.angle_beta   90.00
_cell.angle_gamma   90.00
#
_symmetry.space_group_name_H-M   'P 1'
#
loop_
_entity.id
_entity.type
_entity.pdbx_description
1 polymer ?
#
loop_
_entity_poly.entity_id
_entity_poly.type
_entity_poly.pdbx_seq_one_letter_code
_entity_poly.pdbx_strand_id
1 'polypeptide(L)'
;MSPWKPSREIQLKSIARRVPDVIAENLNVLFCGINPGLYSAAVGHHFAGPGNLFWPTIYKAELTPRLFTAFDEPEMLALGFGITNLVPRASANAEDLTKEELRAGARTVGRKVRKFKPRFLAVLGLAAYRVAFEKTKAQVGFQDPIGATKVYLLPNPSGLNAFHQPAVLNEMFGAFRAELLKPGL
;
A
#
# COMPACT_ATOMS: atom_id res chain seq x y z
N MET A 1 -12.59 15.96 4.18
CA MET A 1 -13.97 15.45 4.46
C MET A 1 -13.95 14.75 5.80
N SER A 2 -15.05 14.78 6.56
CA SER A 2 -15.15 14.01 7.80
C SER A 2 -15.26 12.50 7.52
N PRO A 3 -14.70 11.64 8.39
CA PRO A 3 -14.85 10.20 8.25
C PRO A 3 -16.31 9.75 8.20
N TRP A 4 -16.63 8.83 7.29
CA TRP A 4 -17.97 8.27 7.12
C TRP A 4 -17.93 6.77 6.81
N LYS A 5 -19.07 6.09 7.01
CA LYS A 5 -19.22 4.64 6.84
C LYS A 5 -20.21 4.33 5.72
N PRO A 6 -19.78 3.76 4.58
CA PRO A 6 -20.67 3.37 3.49
C PRO A 6 -21.48 2.12 3.84
N SER A 7 -22.77 2.14 3.52
CA SER A 7 -23.62 0.94 3.57
C SER A 7 -23.10 -0.12 2.60
N ARG A 8 -23.50 -1.39 2.81
CA ARG A 8 -23.12 -2.49 1.90
C ARG A 8 -23.55 -2.22 0.45
N GLU A 9 -24.70 -1.59 0.27
CA GLU A 9 -25.21 -1.21 -1.05
C GLU A 9 -24.29 -0.20 -1.75
N ILE A 10 -23.86 0.85 -1.03
CA ILE A 10 -22.93 1.85 -1.56
C ILE A 10 -21.58 1.20 -1.92
N GLN A 11 -21.10 0.28 -1.09
CA GLN A 11 -19.86 -0.47 -1.36
C GLN A 11 -19.94 -1.27 -2.66
N LEU A 12 -21.02 -2.02 -2.87
CA LEU A 12 -21.23 -2.81 -4.10
C LEU A 12 -21.36 -1.92 -5.33
N LYS A 13 -22.04 -0.77 -5.23
CA LYS A 13 -22.15 0.22 -6.31
C LYS A 13 -20.81 0.92 -6.64
N SER A 14 -19.80 0.79 -5.78
CA SER A 14 -18.51 1.48 -5.92
C SER A 14 -17.42 0.65 -6.59
N ILE A 15 -17.71 -0.54 -7.13
CA ILE A 15 -16.72 -1.41 -7.80
C ILE A 15 -15.98 -0.70 -8.95
N ALA A 16 -16.68 0.17 -9.68
CA ALA A 16 -16.09 0.95 -10.77
C ALA A 16 -15.32 2.19 -10.30
N ARG A 17 -15.45 2.59 -9.02
CA ARG A 17 -14.74 3.75 -8.49
C ARG A 17 -13.28 3.41 -8.26
N ARG A 18 -12.43 4.41 -8.50
CA ARG A 18 -10.99 4.36 -8.25
C ARG A 18 -10.66 5.20 -7.04
N VAL A 19 -9.62 4.81 -6.33
CA VAL A 19 -9.00 5.63 -5.28
C VAL A 19 -7.79 6.33 -5.91
N PRO A 20 -7.77 7.68 -5.98
CA PRO A 20 -6.64 8.42 -6.54
C PRO A 20 -5.34 8.13 -5.79
N ASP A 21 -4.20 8.20 -6.49
CA ASP A 21 -2.91 8.08 -5.80
C ASP A 21 -2.65 9.32 -4.94
N VAL A 22 -2.04 9.10 -3.78
CA VAL A 22 -1.43 10.16 -2.97
C VAL A 22 0.07 10.13 -3.28
N ILE A 23 0.54 10.99 -4.18
CA ILE A 23 1.90 10.88 -4.72
C ILE A 23 2.50 12.24 -5.05
N ALA A 24 3.80 12.39 -4.79
CA ALA A 24 4.62 13.54 -5.14
C ALA A 24 6.03 13.07 -5.54
N GLU A 25 6.85 14.00 -6.04
CA GLU A 25 8.24 13.70 -6.40
C GLU A 25 9.14 13.54 -5.15
N ASN A 26 10.16 12.71 -5.26
CA ASN A 26 11.24 12.52 -4.28
C ASN A 26 10.78 12.16 -2.86
N LEU A 27 9.66 11.45 -2.75
CA LEU A 27 9.16 10.92 -1.48
C LEU A 27 10.14 9.90 -0.87
N ASN A 28 10.20 9.84 0.46
CA ASN A 28 10.94 8.80 1.18
C ASN A 28 10.37 7.41 0.90
N VAL A 29 9.05 7.27 0.94
CA VAL A 29 8.37 5.98 0.69
C VAL A 29 7.13 6.19 -0.15
N LEU A 30 6.98 5.37 -1.19
CA LEU A 30 5.70 5.13 -1.85
C LEU A 30 5.17 3.77 -1.40
N PHE A 31 4.15 3.75 -0.55
CA PHE A 31 3.43 2.54 -0.19
C PHE A 31 2.55 2.08 -1.36
N CYS A 32 2.61 0.79 -1.69
CA CYS A 32 1.84 0.21 -2.77
C CYS A 32 0.97 -0.92 -2.24
N GLY A 33 -0.33 -0.66 -2.09
CA GLY A 33 -1.32 -1.71 -1.87
C GLY A 33 -1.54 -2.57 -3.12
N ILE A 34 -2.33 -3.63 -2.97
CA ILE A 34 -2.72 -4.49 -4.10
C ILE A 34 -3.75 -3.76 -4.95
N ASN A 35 -4.92 -3.51 -4.39
CA ASN A 35 -6.02 -2.78 -5.02
C ASN A 35 -6.99 -2.25 -3.94
N PRO A 36 -7.86 -1.28 -4.28
CA PRO A 36 -8.87 -0.82 -3.35
C PRO A 36 -9.86 -1.93 -2.98
N GLY A 37 -10.09 -2.14 -1.69
CA GLY A 37 -11.28 -2.87 -1.24
C GLY A 37 -12.55 -2.06 -1.50
N LEU A 38 -13.72 -2.71 -1.55
CA LEU A 38 -15.00 -2.03 -1.82
C LEU A 38 -15.30 -0.87 -0.86
N TYR A 39 -14.88 -0.98 0.41
CA TYR A 39 -15.02 0.10 1.38
C TYR A 39 -14.15 1.31 1.00
N SER A 40 -12.87 1.09 0.71
CA SER A 40 -11.93 2.12 0.26
C SER A 40 -12.41 2.80 -1.03
N ALA A 41 -12.93 2.02 -1.98
CA ALA A 41 -13.49 2.54 -3.22
C ALA A 41 -14.75 3.39 -2.99
N ALA A 42 -15.59 3.00 -2.04
CA ALA A 42 -16.79 3.75 -1.68
C ALA A 42 -16.46 5.09 -1.02
N VAL A 43 -15.52 5.11 -0.07
CA VAL A 43 -15.12 6.34 0.62
C VAL A 43 -14.14 7.20 -0.17
N GLY A 44 -13.44 6.63 -1.14
CA GLY A 44 -12.45 7.32 -1.97
C GLY A 44 -11.06 7.47 -1.34
N HIS A 45 -10.74 6.68 -0.31
CA HIS A 45 -9.49 6.78 0.46
C HIS A 45 -8.80 5.43 0.64
N HIS A 46 -7.47 5.43 0.73
CA HIS A 46 -6.67 4.21 0.85
C HIS A 46 -6.86 3.54 2.21
N PHE A 47 -6.89 2.20 2.22
CA PHE A 47 -6.94 1.38 3.43
C PHE A 47 -8.05 1.77 4.43
N ALA A 48 -9.18 2.28 3.96
CA ALA A 48 -10.25 2.81 4.82
C ALA A 48 -11.14 1.75 5.48
N GLY A 49 -11.03 0.49 5.07
CA GLY A 49 -11.85 -0.59 5.64
C GLY A 49 -11.57 -0.78 7.14
N PRO A 50 -12.59 -1.01 7.98
CA PRO A 50 -12.45 -1.05 9.45
C PRO A 50 -11.55 -2.20 9.96
N GLY A 51 -11.42 -3.28 9.18
CA GLY A 51 -10.50 -4.39 9.49
C GLY A 51 -9.10 -4.23 8.91
N ASN A 52 -8.79 -3.12 8.24
CA ASN A 52 -7.46 -2.88 7.70
C ASN A 52 -6.55 -2.25 8.77
N LEU A 53 -5.37 -2.84 8.98
CA LEU A 53 -4.43 -2.40 10.01
C LEU A 53 -3.36 -1.43 9.50
N PHE A 54 -3.39 -0.98 8.25
CA PHE A 54 -2.34 -0.12 7.69
C PHE A 54 -2.08 1.10 8.58
N TRP A 55 -3.13 1.86 8.89
CA TRP A 55 -3.01 3.09 9.68
C TRP A 55 -2.54 2.84 11.13
N PRO A 56 -3.13 1.88 11.88
CA PRO A 56 -2.57 1.47 13.18
C PRO A 56 -1.12 1.00 13.11
N THR A 57 -0.75 0.21 12.09
CA THR A 57 0.58 -0.37 11.94
C THR A 57 1.63 0.68 11.66
N ILE A 58 1.40 1.62 10.73
CA ILE A 58 2.39 2.67 10.45
C ILE A 58 2.57 3.63 11.64
N TYR A 59 1.51 3.86 12.43
CA TYR A 59 1.61 4.62 13.67
C TYR A 59 2.42 3.86 14.72
N LYS A 60 2.12 2.58 14.94
CA LYS A 60 2.86 1.74 15.90
C LYS A 60 4.31 1.52 15.51
N ALA A 61 4.60 1.52 14.21
CA ALA A 61 5.95 1.51 13.69
C ALA A 61 6.63 2.89 13.74
N GLU A 62 6.01 3.93 14.31
CA GLU A 62 6.56 5.29 14.41
C GLU A 62 6.91 5.94 13.06
N LEU A 63 6.17 5.59 12.01
CA LEU A 63 6.26 6.27 10.72
C LEU A 63 5.40 7.55 10.73
N THR A 64 4.30 7.58 11.48
CA THR A 64 3.47 8.78 11.65
C THR A 64 3.52 9.30 13.09
N PRO A 65 3.42 10.62 13.31
CA PRO A 65 3.54 11.21 14.65
C PRO A 65 2.31 10.99 15.55
N ARG A 66 1.17 10.67 14.94
CA ARG A 66 -0.09 10.31 15.60
C ARG A 66 -0.77 9.20 14.80
N LEU A 67 -1.83 8.64 15.36
CA LEU A 67 -2.70 7.73 14.62
C LEU A 67 -3.46 8.52 13.54
N PHE A 68 -3.18 8.22 12.29
CA PHE A 68 -3.90 8.74 11.13
C PHE A 68 -5.09 7.83 10.81
N THR A 69 -6.04 8.36 10.07
CA THR A 69 -7.11 7.63 9.39
C THR A 69 -6.92 7.75 7.88
N ALA A 70 -7.73 7.04 7.12
CA ALA A 70 -7.74 7.16 5.66
C ALA A 70 -8.02 8.59 5.17
N PHE A 71 -8.69 9.43 5.98
CA PHE A 71 -8.99 10.81 5.64
C PHE A 71 -7.82 11.77 5.89
N ASP A 72 -6.81 11.33 6.66
CA ASP A 72 -5.57 12.07 6.90
C ASP A 72 -4.50 11.78 5.82
N GLU A 73 -4.78 10.91 4.84
CA GLU A 73 -3.80 10.49 3.84
C GLU A 73 -3.10 11.63 3.08
N PRO A 74 -3.69 12.83 2.82
CA PRO A 74 -2.96 13.92 2.18
C PRO A 74 -1.81 14.45 3.06
N GLU A 75 -1.91 14.37 4.39
CA GLU A 75 -0.86 14.80 5.32
C GLU A 75 0.39 13.93 5.22
N MET A 76 0.27 12.70 4.69
CA MET A 76 1.41 11.80 4.47
C MET A 76 2.48 12.42 3.56
N LEU A 77 2.07 13.24 2.58
CA LEU A 77 3.01 13.88 1.65
C LEU A 77 3.98 14.81 2.38
N ALA A 78 3.52 15.53 3.40
CA ALA A 78 4.38 16.40 4.22
C ALA A 78 5.40 15.59 5.06
N LEU A 79 5.11 14.31 5.33
CA LEU A 79 6.03 13.38 5.99
C LEU A 79 6.97 12.66 4.99
N GLY A 80 6.85 12.96 3.69
CA GLY A 80 7.60 12.29 2.64
C GLY A 80 7.05 10.90 2.30
N PHE A 81 5.78 10.62 2.56
CA PHE A 81 5.13 9.35 2.23
C PHE A 81 4.00 9.50 1.23
N GLY A 82 3.87 8.53 0.33
CA GLY A 82 2.80 8.43 -0.65
C GLY A 82 2.13 7.06 -0.62
N ILE A 83 0.97 6.96 -1.28
CA ILE A 83 0.17 5.75 -1.38
C ILE A 83 -0.35 5.57 -2.81
N THR A 84 -0.17 4.36 -3.35
CA THR A 84 -0.70 3.89 -4.64
C THR A 84 -1.24 2.47 -4.48
N ASN A 85 -1.91 1.96 -5.51
CA ASN A 85 -2.17 0.53 -5.66
C ASN A 85 -1.53 -0.05 -6.93
N LEU A 86 -1.25 -1.36 -6.94
CA LEU A 86 -0.84 -2.09 -8.14
C LEU A 86 -1.95 -2.04 -9.18
N VAL A 87 -3.17 -2.39 -8.78
CA VAL A 87 -4.34 -2.48 -9.66
C VAL A 87 -5.36 -1.40 -9.26
N PRO A 88 -5.85 -0.58 -10.21
CA PRO A 88 -6.79 0.51 -9.89
C PRO A 88 -8.22 0.03 -9.68
N ARG A 89 -8.59 -1.17 -10.15
CA ARG A 89 -9.93 -1.73 -10.03
C ARG A 89 -10.20 -2.17 -8.60
N ALA A 90 -11.36 -1.78 -8.06
CA ALA A 90 -11.79 -2.25 -6.76
C ALA A 90 -12.34 -3.69 -6.82
N SER A 91 -12.14 -4.46 -5.75
CA SER A 91 -12.73 -5.79 -5.59
C SER A 91 -13.06 -6.09 -4.13
N ALA A 92 -13.82 -7.16 -3.90
CA ALA A 92 -14.05 -7.64 -2.54
C ALA A 92 -12.79 -8.30 -1.98
N ASN A 93 -12.12 -9.11 -2.81
CA ASN A 93 -10.89 -9.82 -2.45
C ASN A 93 -9.77 -9.53 -3.45
N ALA A 94 -8.53 -9.52 -2.97
CA ALA A 94 -7.35 -9.40 -3.84
C ALA A 94 -7.21 -10.58 -4.82
N GLU A 95 -7.78 -11.74 -4.48
CA GLU A 95 -7.80 -12.94 -5.33
C GLU A 95 -8.73 -12.81 -6.54
N ASP A 96 -9.65 -11.83 -6.54
CA ASP A 96 -10.52 -11.52 -7.68
C ASP A 96 -9.76 -10.80 -8.82
N LEU A 97 -8.46 -10.57 -8.67
CA LEU A 97 -7.60 -9.93 -9.66
C LEU A 97 -6.96 -10.98 -10.56
N THR A 98 -6.98 -10.72 -11.86
CA THR A 98 -6.28 -11.57 -12.83
C THR A 98 -4.77 -11.38 -12.76
N LYS A 99 -4.00 -12.38 -13.23
CA LYS A 99 -2.54 -12.28 -13.31
C LYS A 99 -2.12 -11.16 -14.25
N GLU A 100 -2.90 -10.96 -15.31
CA GLU A 100 -2.70 -9.94 -16.35
C GLU A 100 -2.84 -8.53 -15.76
N GLU A 101 -3.88 -8.32 -14.92
CA GLU A 101 -4.06 -7.07 -14.17
C GLU A 101 -2.89 -6.79 -13.23
N LEU A 102 -2.44 -7.80 -12.48
CA LEU A 102 -1.30 -7.67 -11.57
C LEU A 102 -0.01 -7.31 -12.32
N ARG A 103 0.30 -8.01 -13.42
CA ARG A 103 1.46 -7.72 -14.27
C ARG A 103 1.38 -6.33 -14.91
N ALA A 104 0.20 -5.92 -15.37
CA ALA A 104 -0.02 -4.57 -15.89
C ALA A 104 0.14 -3.51 -14.79
N GLY A 105 -0.27 -3.84 -13.56
CA GLY A 105 -0.08 -3.04 -12.37
C GLY A 105 1.40 -2.82 -12.05
N ALA A 106 2.22 -3.86 -12.05
CA ALA A 106 3.67 -3.75 -11.85
C ALA A 106 4.33 -2.83 -12.88
N ARG A 107 3.98 -2.95 -14.17
CA ARG A 107 4.47 -2.04 -15.21
C ARG A 107 4.06 -0.59 -14.94
N THR A 108 2.85 -0.37 -14.47
CA THR A 108 2.30 0.95 -14.14
C THR A 108 3.00 1.57 -12.94
N VAL A 109 3.17 0.81 -11.85
CA VAL A 109 3.93 1.23 -10.68
C VAL A 109 5.39 1.51 -11.04
N GLY A 110 6.01 0.68 -11.89
CA GLY A 110 7.36 0.95 -12.38
C GLY A 110 7.48 2.28 -13.13
N ARG A 111 6.46 2.67 -13.92
CA ARG A 111 6.43 4.01 -14.54
C ARG A 111 6.28 5.13 -13.51
N LYS A 112 5.42 4.96 -12.51
CA LYS A 112 5.28 5.92 -11.39
C LYS A 112 6.60 6.09 -10.65
N VAL A 113 7.26 4.99 -10.30
CA VAL A 113 8.56 5.01 -9.62
C VAL A 113 9.61 5.75 -10.44
N ARG A 114 9.73 5.49 -11.74
CA ARG A 114 10.67 6.22 -12.61
C ARG A 114 10.36 7.72 -12.73
N LYS A 115 9.08 8.09 -12.72
CA LYS A 115 8.63 9.49 -12.79
C LYS A 115 8.87 10.24 -11.47
N PHE A 116 8.35 9.69 -10.38
CA PHE A 116 8.28 10.36 -9.08
C PHE A 116 9.51 10.07 -8.19
N LYS A 117 10.35 9.10 -8.56
CA LYS A 117 11.64 8.80 -7.93
C LYS A 117 11.59 8.71 -6.39
N PRO A 118 10.66 7.94 -5.79
CA PRO A 118 10.69 7.75 -4.35
C PRO A 118 11.97 6.99 -3.95
N ARG A 119 12.48 7.22 -2.74
CA ARG A 119 13.64 6.50 -2.21
C ARG A 119 13.31 5.00 -2.03
N PHE A 120 12.13 4.70 -1.50
CA PHE A 120 11.59 3.34 -1.38
C PHE A 120 10.22 3.17 -2.06
N LEU A 121 10.03 2.02 -2.71
CA LEU A 121 8.72 1.45 -3.01
C LEU A 121 8.45 0.34 -2.00
N ALA A 122 7.48 0.54 -1.11
CA ALA A 122 7.07 -0.46 -0.13
C ALA A 122 5.79 -1.18 -0.61
N VAL A 123 5.92 -2.41 -1.14
CA VAL A 123 4.78 -3.18 -1.65
C VAL A 123 4.14 -3.99 -0.52
N LEU A 124 2.82 -3.89 -0.36
CA LEU A 124 2.06 -4.53 0.71
C LEU A 124 1.30 -5.74 0.17
N GLY A 125 1.90 -6.92 0.24
CA GLY A 125 1.27 -8.18 -0.19
C GLY A 125 2.19 -9.09 -1.01
N LEU A 126 2.72 -10.10 -0.34
CA LEU A 126 3.64 -11.09 -0.90
C LEU A 126 3.09 -11.81 -2.15
N ALA A 127 1.87 -12.37 -2.06
CA ALA A 127 1.30 -13.16 -3.16
C ALA A 127 1.09 -12.33 -4.43
N ALA A 128 0.50 -11.13 -4.29
CA ALA A 128 0.31 -10.20 -5.40
C ALA A 128 1.65 -9.76 -6.00
N TYR A 129 2.65 -9.45 -5.17
CA TYR A 129 3.99 -9.09 -5.64
C TYR A 129 4.63 -10.21 -6.47
N ARG A 130 4.61 -11.45 -5.97
CA ARG A 130 5.19 -12.62 -6.66
C ARG A 130 4.61 -12.80 -8.07
N VAL A 131 3.30 -12.58 -8.23
CA VAL A 131 2.63 -12.65 -9.53
C VAL A 131 2.93 -11.42 -10.39
N ALA A 132 2.78 -10.22 -9.82
CA ALA A 132 2.90 -8.96 -10.55
C ALA A 132 4.32 -8.73 -11.12
N PHE A 133 5.35 -9.09 -10.34
CA PHE A 133 6.77 -8.93 -10.70
C PHE A 133 7.44 -10.23 -11.15
N GLU A 134 6.67 -11.32 -11.26
CA GLU A 134 7.17 -12.64 -11.71
C GLU A 134 8.33 -13.18 -10.86
N LYS A 135 8.30 -12.90 -9.56
CA LYS A 135 9.29 -13.30 -8.56
C LYS A 135 8.74 -14.37 -7.63
N THR A 136 8.53 -15.60 -8.12
CA THR A 136 7.88 -16.69 -7.37
C THR A 136 8.49 -17.00 -5.99
N LYS A 137 9.80 -16.74 -5.82
CA LYS A 137 10.54 -16.97 -4.57
C LYS A 137 10.71 -15.74 -3.67
N ALA A 138 10.14 -14.58 -4.03
CA ALA A 138 10.26 -13.36 -3.22
C ALA A 138 9.83 -13.60 -1.77
N GLN A 139 10.50 -12.97 -0.82
CA GLN A 139 10.20 -13.01 0.62
C GLN A 139 10.01 -11.60 1.15
N VAL A 140 9.48 -11.44 2.36
CA VAL A 140 9.44 -10.12 3.04
C VAL A 140 10.86 -9.56 3.13
N GLY A 141 11.02 -8.25 2.92
CA GLY A 141 12.33 -7.57 2.89
C GLY A 141 12.70 -7.00 1.52
N PHE A 142 13.99 -6.74 1.33
CA PHE A 142 14.53 -6.14 0.10
C PHE A 142 14.34 -7.02 -1.14
N GLN A 143 14.01 -6.37 -2.26
CA GLN A 143 13.90 -6.96 -3.59
C GLN A 143 14.77 -6.19 -4.59
N ASP A 144 14.84 -6.70 -5.82
CA ASP A 144 15.51 -6.01 -6.93
C ASP A 144 15.00 -4.56 -7.07
N PRO A 145 15.89 -3.57 -7.15
CA PRO A 145 15.49 -2.17 -7.24
C PRO A 145 14.90 -1.82 -8.61
N ILE A 146 14.16 -0.71 -8.66
CA ILE A 146 13.67 -0.11 -9.91
C ILE A 146 14.44 1.18 -10.14
N GLY A 147 15.50 1.12 -10.94
CA GLY A 147 16.46 2.23 -11.04
C GLY A 147 17.13 2.46 -9.69
N ALA A 148 17.11 3.70 -9.19
CA ALA A 148 17.65 4.03 -7.87
C ALA A 148 16.67 3.73 -6.72
N THR A 149 15.39 3.49 -7.01
CA THR A 149 14.38 3.22 -5.98
C THR A 149 14.52 1.81 -5.45
N LYS A 150 14.68 1.67 -4.13
CA LYS A 150 14.70 0.38 -3.45
C LYS A 150 13.30 -0.19 -3.35
N VAL A 151 13.18 -1.49 -3.54
CA VAL A 151 11.90 -2.19 -3.38
C VAL A 151 11.95 -2.98 -2.08
N TYR A 152 10.96 -2.76 -1.22
CA TYR A 152 10.80 -3.48 0.04
C TYR A 152 9.42 -4.13 0.08
N LEU A 153 9.37 -5.41 0.39
CA LEU A 153 8.14 -6.20 0.42
C LEU A 153 7.69 -6.39 1.87
N LEU A 154 6.43 -6.06 2.14
CA LEU A 154 5.79 -6.17 3.45
C LEU A 154 4.54 -7.06 3.36
N PRO A 155 4.11 -7.65 4.49
CA PRO A 155 2.81 -8.32 4.58
C PRO A 155 1.66 -7.36 4.28
N ASN A 156 0.55 -7.89 3.78
CA ASN A 156 -0.65 -7.08 3.53
C ASN A 156 -1.40 -6.82 4.85
N PRO A 157 -1.69 -5.57 5.23
CA PRO A 157 -2.39 -5.24 6.47
C PRO A 157 -3.92 -5.49 6.42
N SER A 158 -4.44 -6.15 5.38
CA SER A 158 -5.85 -6.56 5.29
C SER A 158 -6.19 -7.69 6.28
N GLY A 159 -7.38 -7.63 6.88
CA GLY A 159 -7.92 -8.66 7.81
C GLY A 159 -8.07 -10.07 7.23
N LEU A 160 -7.95 -10.22 5.92
CA LEU A 160 -7.99 -11.50 5.22
C LEU A 160 -6.61 -12.19 5.15
N ASN A 161 -5.54 -11.53 5.61
CA ASN A 161 -4.17 -12.05 5.55
C ASN A 161 -3.81 -12.85 6.81
N ALA A 162 -3.15 -14.01 6.68
CA ALA A 162 -2.70 -14.80 7.82
C ALA A 162 -1.70 -14.06 8.74
N PHE A 163 -0.93 -13.12 8.19
CA PHE A 163 0.00 -12.24 8.92
C PHE A 163 -0.66 -10.94 9.41
N HIS A 164 -2.00 -10.87 9.46
CA HIS A 164 -2.75 -9.72 9.97
C HIS A 164 -2.62 -9.51 11.49
N GLN A 165 -1.86 -10.35 12.19
CA GLN A 165 -1.63 -10.19 13.62
C GLN A 165 -0.89 -8.86 13.89
N PRO A 166 -1.45 -7.96 14.73
CA PRO A 166 -0.85 -6.64 14.97
C PRO A 166 0.62 -6.70 15.38
N ALA A 167 1.01 -7.67 16.22
CA ALA A 167 2.40 -7.84 16.65
C ALA A 167 3.35 -8.09 15.46
N VAL A 168 2.99 -9.00 14.56
CA VAL A 168 3.79 -9.35 13.38
C VAL A 168 3.90 -8.17 12.42
N LEU A 169 2.79 -7.48 12.16
CA LEU A 169 2.79 -6.28 11.31
C LEU A 169 3.68 -5.18 11.91
N ASN A 170 3.57 -4.92 13.21
CA ASN A 170 4.36 -3.90 13.90
C ASN A 170 5.85 -4.23 13.85
N GLU A 171 6.23 -5.49 14.06
CA GLU A 171 7.62 -5.95 13.95
C GLU A 171 8.16 -5.73 12.53
N MET A 172 7.45 -6.18 11.51
CA MET A 172 7.90 -6.08 10.12
C MET A 172 7.96 -4.64 9.61
N PHE A 173 7.00 -3.79 10.00
CA PHE A 173 7.04 -2.37 9.65
C PHE A 173 8.08 -1.61 10.47
N GLY A 174 8.35 -2.03 11.71
CA GLY A 174 9.45 -1.50 12.54
C GLY A 174 10.82 -1.81 11.91
N ALA A 175 11.02 -3.05 11.42
CA ALA A 175 12.21 -3.43 10.67
C ALA A 175 12.36 -2.59 9.39
N PHE A 176 11.27 -2.37 8.64
CA PHE A 176 11.29 -1.47 7.49
C PHE A 176 11.65 -0.04 7.85
N ARG A 177 11.10 0.51 8.96
CA ARG A 177 11.50 1.85 9.43
C ARG A 177 12.99 1.90 9.78
N ALA A 178 13.54 0.86 10.41
CA ALA A 178 14.97 0.81 10.70
C ALA A 178 15.81 0.93 9.41
N GLU A 179 15.40 0.27 8.32
CA GLU A 179 16.04 0.42 7.01
C GLU A 179 15.87 1.83 6.41
N LEU A 180 14.69 2.43 6.58
CA LEU A 180 14.39 3.78 6.13
C LEU A 180 15.29 4.84 6.79
N LEU A 181 15.59 4.67 8.09
CA LEU A 181 16.36 5.62 8.88
C LEU A 181 17.88 5.52 8.69
N LYS A 182 18.38 4.48 8.01
CA LYS A 182 19.82 4.34 7.78
C LYS A 182 20.36 5.50 6.91
N PRO A 183 21.44 6.18 7.35
CA PRO A 183 22.09 7.23 6.58
C PRO A 183 22.77 6.65 5.33
N GLY A 184 22.86 7.45 4.26
CA GLY A 184 23.67 7.09 3.07
C GLY A 184 23.10 5.95 2.21
N LEU A 185 21.88 5.50 2.51
CA LEU A 185 21.11 4.58 1.68
C LEU A 185 20.26 5.39 0.69
#